data_AF-A0A0W1L4C7-F1
#
_entry.id   AF-A0A0W1L4C7-F1
#
_cell.length_a   1.000
_cell.length_b   1.000
_cell.length_c   1.000
_cell.angle_alpha   90.00
_cell.angle_beta   90.00
_cell.angle_gamma   90.00
#
_symmetry.space_group_name_H-M   'P 1'
#
loop_
_entity.id
_entity.type
_entity.pdbx_description
1 polymer ?
#
loop_
_entity_poly.entity_id
_entity_poly.type
_entity_poly.pdbx_seq_one_letter_code
_entity_poly.pdbx_strand_id
1 'polypeptide(L)'
;MSKIGTLSLTTRIMIGMVLGVTVGFIFQAILAGQDDYLIPLGLFSLPIKAFFVDGIFHVGGQIFIASLKMLVVPLVFVSLVCGTCSLSDPKKLGRLGGKSIGLYLITTAIAITVAMTLALLFNPGEGIGLPSQASYDAKEAPTLARVIIDMFPTNPFEAMAKGNMLQVIVFALLFGIAMALSGSAGKRVAAVFEDLNTVILKLVTLLMNIAPYGVFFLMAKLFTTIELNLIVSLAKYFGVVVLALLFHAFVNYTLLLKLLTGLNPATFLAKMKHTCLFAFSTSSSSATMPITLETATKKLGASNSVASFTIPLGATINMDGTAIMQGVATVFIAQVFAVDLTVSDYLMVILTATLASVGTAGVPGVGLIMLAMVLNQVGLPVEGIAIIIGVDRLLDMTRTAVNVTGDCMVTCAVAKSEGELDETIFNDPNAAKDLEDYHKSID
;
A
#
# COMPACT_ATOMS: atom_id res chain seq x y z
N MET A 1 -5.78 -38.77 17.19
CA MET A 1 -5.80 -37.32 17.41
C MET A 1 -6.43 -36.67 16.19
N SER A 2 -7.52 -35.93 16.37
CA SER A 2 -8.45 -35.52 15.32
C SER A 2 -7.83 -34.57 14.30
N LYS A 3 -8.01 -34.90 13.01
CA LYS A 3 -7.85 -34.00 11.86
C LYS A 3 -8.87 -32.85 11.94
N ILE A 4 -8.68 -31.90 12.84
CA ILE A 4 -9.31 -30.59 12.72
C ILE A 4 -8.52 -29.91 11.60
N GLY A 5 -9.10 -29.82 10.41
CA GLY A 5 -8.50 -29.08 9.30
C GLY A 5 -8.23 -27.65 9.78
N THR A 6 -6.95 -27.30 9.91
CA THR A 6 -6.55 -25.96 10.31
C THR A 6 -7.00 -24.99 9.22
N LEU A 7 -7.76 -23.96 9.60
CA LEU A 7 -8.21 -22.91 8.67
C LEU A 7 -6.99 -22.27 8.01
N SER A 8 -7.06 -22.07 6.69
CA SER A 8 -6.01 -21.36 5.96
C SER A 8 -5.77 -19.97 6.55
N LEU A 9 -4.54 -19.45 6.41
CA LEU A 9 -4.16 -18.14 6.93
C LEU A 9 -5.16 -17.04 6.52
N THR A 10 -5.63 -17.08 5.29
CA THR A 10 -6.60 -16.11 4.76
C THR A 10 -7.95 -16.21 5.38
N THR A 11 -8.40 -17.43 5.63
CA THR A 11 -9.66 -17.63 6.34
C THR A 11 -9.55 -17.06 7.75
N ARG A 12 -8.41 -17.27 8.41
CA ARG A 12 -8.14 -16.68 9.74
C ARG A 12 -8.11 -15.15 9.69
N ILE A 13 -7.45 -14.54 8.70
CA ILE A 13 -7.41 -13.08 8.52
C ILE A 13 -8.81 -12.52 8.24
N MET A 14 -9.60 -13.16 7.36
CA MET A 14 -10.97 -12.75 7.07
C MET A 14 -11.86 -12.84 8.32
N ILE A 15 -11.72 -13.92 9.11
CA ILE A 15 -12.43 -14.06 10.39
C ILE A 15 -12.03 -12.94 11.34
N GLY A 16 -10.73 -12.68 11.52
CA GLY A 16 -10.24 -11.59 12.36
C GLY A 16 -10.78 -10.23 11.92
N MET A 17 -10.80 -9.96 10.61
CA MET A 17 -11.39 -8.76 10.03
C MET A 17 -12.88 -8.63 10.36
N VAL A 18 -13.69 -9.63 10.02
CA VAL A 18 -15.15 -9.62 10.24
C VAL A 18 -15.49 -9.47 11.72
N LEU A 19 -14.80 -10.21 12.59
CA LEU A 19 -14.97 -10.09 14.04
C LEU A 19 -14.58 -8.70 14.53
N GLY A 20 -13.48 -8.15 14.03
CA GLY A 20 -13.03 -6.80 14.40
C GLY A 20 -14.05 -5.74 13.99
N VAL A 21 -14.55 -5.78 12.75
CA VAL A 21 -15.61 -4.89 12.27
C VAL A 21 -16.87 -5.00 13.14
N THR A 22 -17.31 -6.23 13.43
CA THR A 22 -18.51 -6.48 14.23
C THR A 22 -18.35 -5.92 15.65
N VAL A 23 -17.22 -6.20 16.31
CA VAL A 23 -16.90 -5.67 17.63
C VAL A 23 -16.83 -4.14 17.58
N GLY A 24 -16.21 -3.55 16.56
CA GLY A 24 -16.16 -2.11 16.39
C GLY A 24 -17.54 -1.46 16.35
N PHE A 25 -18.47 -2.01 15.56
CA PHE A 25 -19.85 -1.52 15.52
C PHE A 25 -20.61 -1.72 16.83
N ILE A 26 -20.36 -2.81 17.56
CA ILE A 26 -20.95 -3.02 18.89
C ILE A 26 -20.47 -1.92 19.85
N PHE A 27 -19.17 -1.65 19.90
CA PHE A 27 -18.63 -0.59 20.76
C PHE A 27 -19.11 0.80 20.33
N GLN A 28 -19.21 1.05 19.02
CA GLN A 28 -19.81 2.28 18.51
C GLN A 28 -21.26 2.46 18.99
N ALA A 29 -22.06 1.40 18.94
CA ALA A 29 -23.45 1.43 19.40
C ALA A 29 -23.55 1.63 20.92
N ILE A 30 -22.64 1.03 21.71
CA ILE A 30 -22.57 1.22 23.16
C ILE A 30 -22.22 2.68 23.50
N LEU A 31 -21.27 3.28 22.78
CA LEU A 31 -20.88 4.68 22.99
C LEU A 31 -21.98 5.66 22.55
N ALA A 32 -22.83 5.27 21.60
CA ALA A 32 -24.00 6.03 21.15
C ALA A 32 -23.73 7.51 20.81
N GLY A 33 -22.52 7.80 20.30
CA GLY A 33 -22.08 9.16 19.97
C GLY A 33 -21.59 10.00 21.16
N GLN A 34 -21.51 9.42 22.36
CA GLN A 34 -20.84 10.04 23.50
C GLN A 34 -19.33 9.84 23.43
N ASP A 35 -18.58 10.78 24.02
CA ASP A 35 -17.11 10.69 24.07
C ASP A 35 -16.62 9.47 24.85
N ASP A 36 -17.29 9.09 25.94
CA ASP A 36 -17.04 7.84 26.66
C ASP A 36 -18.27 7.39 27.45
N TYR A 37 -18.41 6.08 27.66
CA TYR A 37 -19.42 5.48 28.51
C TYR A 37 -18.77 4.94 29.78
N LEU A 38 -19.14 5.50 30.94
CA LEU A 38 -18.56 5.13 32.23
C LEU A 38 -19.43 4.07 32.91
N ILE A 39 -18.89 2.86 33.11
CA ILE A 39 -19.55 1.83 33.92
C ILE A 39 -19.16 2.03 35.40
N PRO A 40 -20.11 2.35 36.30
CA PRO A 40 -19.81 2.48 37.72
C PRO A 40 -19.59 1.09 38.34
N LEU A 41 -18.36 0.81 38.81
CA LEU A 41 -17.98 -0.44 39.50
C LEU A 41 -17.89 -0.24 41.02
N GLY A 42 -18.63 0.74 41.56
CA GLY A 42 -18.66 1.07 42.99
C GLY A 42 -17.55 2.03 43.41
N LEU A 43 -16.30 1.55 43.50
CA LEU A 43 -15.14 2.35 43.97
C LEU A 43 -14.45 3.14 42.84
N PHE A 44 -14.68 2.77 41.58
CA PHE A 44 -14.13 3.43 40.39
C PHE A 44 -15.12 3.29 39.23
N SER A 45 -15.02 4.18 38.24
CA SER A 45 -15.73 4.08 36.96
C SER A 45 -14.79 3.50 35.90
N LEU A 46 -15.27 2.55 35.11
CA LEU A 46 -14.53 2.03 33.96
C LEU A 46 -14.94 2.81 32.70
N PRO A 47 -14.05 3.63 32.12
CA PRO A 47 -14.26 4.24 30.81
C PRO A 47 -14.15 3.19 29.70
N ILE A 48 -15.27 2.91 29.03
CA ILE A 48 -15.34 1.88 27.99
C ILE A 48 -14.44 2.23 26.80
N LYS A 49 -14.50 3.46 26.29
CA LYS A 49 -13.69 3.88 25.15
C LYS A 49 -12.21 3.91 25.53
N ALA A 50 -11.87 4.57 26.64
CA ALA A 50 -10.48 4.69 27.04
C ALA A 50 -9.83 3.32 27.30
N PHE A 51 -10.55 2.38 27.93
CA PHE A 51 -9.99 1.07 28.26
C PHE A 51 -9.94 0.11 27.06
N PHE A 52 -11.06 -0.07 26.34
CA PHE A 52 -11.13 -1.06 25.26
C PHE A 52 -10.62 -0.51 23.93
N VAL A 53 -11.02 0.70 23.56
CA VAL A 53 -10.74 1.28 22.23
C VAL A 53 -9.35 1.88 22.19
N ASP A 54 -9.08 2.83 23.09
CA ASP A 54 -7.79 3.54 23.16
C ASP A 54 -6.72 2.75 23.92
N GLY A 55 -7.13 1.78 24.74
CA GLY A 55 -6.27 0.79 25.36
C GLY A 55 -6.13 -0.46 24.48
N ILE A 56 -6.93 -1.48 24.74
CA ILE A 56 -6.73 -2.84 24.20
C ILE A 56 -6.63 -2.86 22.66
N PHE A 57 -7.61 -2.30 21.95
CA PHE A 57 -7.65 -2.34 20.48
C PHE A 57 -6.54 -1.48 19.87
N HIS A 58 -6.31 -0.28 20.39
CA HIS A 58 -5.23 0.56 19.91
C HIS A 58 -3.85 -0.05 20.15
N VAL A 59 -3.55 -0.50 21.37
CA VAL A 59 -2.26 -1.10 21.74
C VAL A 59 -2.01 -2.35 20.90
N GLY A 60 -2.98 -3.27 20.82
CA GLY A 60 -2.86 -4.48 20.01
C GLY A 60 -2.61 -4.18 18.54
N GLY A 61 -3.36 -3.23 17.97
CA GLY A 61 -3.20 -2.80 16.58
C GLY A 61 -1.86 -2.11 16.31
N GLN A 62 -1.39 -1.25 17.22
CA GLN A 62 -0.10 -0.55 17.07
C GLN A 62 1.10 -1.48 17.23
N ILE A 63 1.07 -2.41 18.19
CA ILE A 63 2.13 -3.44 18.33
C ILE A 63 2.25 -4.25 17.04
N PHE A 64 1.11 -4.60 16.44
CA PHE A 64 1.10 -5.32 15.18
C PHE A 64 1.70 -4.50 14.03
N ILE A 65 1.28 -3.25 13.86
CA ILE A 65 1.86 -2.35 12.83
C ILE A 65 3.36 -2.12 13.07
N ALA A 66 3.79 -1.92 14.31
CA ALA A 66 5.20 -1.74 14.66
C ALA A 66 6.03 -2.97 14.31
N SER A 67 5.50 -4.17 14.55
CA SER A 67 6.15 -5.44 14.24
C SER A 67 6.35 -5.62 12.73
N LEU A 68 5.40 -5.17 11.90
CA LEU A 68 5.54 -5.18 10.44
C LEU A 68 6.58 -4.17 9.98
N LYS A 69 6.49 -2.92 10.47
CA LYS A 69 7.44 -1.85 10.13
C LYS A 69 8.88 -2.22 10.48
N MET A 70 9.09 -2.95 11.58
CA MET A 70 10.39 -3.47 11.99
C MET A 70 11.04 -4.35 10.92
N LEU A 71 10.27 -5.12 10.16
CA LEU A 71 10.81 -6.01 9.12
C LEU A 71 11.14 -5.29 7.81
N VAL A 72 10.53 -4.13 7.54
CA VAL A 72 10.60 -3.48 6.23
C VAL A 72 12.04 -3.14 5.85
N VAL A 73 12.75 -2.39 6.70
CA VAL A 73 14.11 -1.93 6.37
C VAL A 73 15.10 -3.08 6.23
N PRO A 74 15.21 -4.03 7.20
CA PRO A 74 16.12 -5.17 7.06
C PRO A 74 15.80 -6.04 5.85
N LEU A 75 14.51 -6.35 5.62
CA LEU A 75 14.09 -7.16 4.48
C LEU A 75 14.47 -6.48 3.16
N VAL A 76 14.11 -5.22 3.00
CA VAL A 76 14.38 -4.50 1.74
C VAL A 76 15.86 -4.43 1.46
N PHE A 77 16.66 -4.03 2.45
CA PHE A 77 18.10 -3.95 2.28
C PHE A 77 18.70 -5.31 1.91
N VAL A 78 18.42 -6.35 2.69
CA VAL A 78 18.99 -7.69 2.47
C VAL A 78 18.50 -8.31 1.15
N SER A 79 17.19 -8.29 0.89
CA SER A 79 16.61 -8.87 -0.33
C SER A 79 17.06 -8.15 -1.59
N LEU A 80 17.22 -6.81 -1.56
CA LEU A 80 17.76 -6.05 -2.70
C LEU A 80 19.22 -6.34 -2.94
N VAL A 81 20.04 -6.39 -1.88
CA VAL A 81 21.46 -6.73 -1.99
C VAL A 81 21.64 -8.14 -2.57
N CYS A 82 20.85 -9.13 -2.10
CA CYS A 82 20.83 -10.47 -2.69
C CYS A 82 20.38 -10.44 -4.16
N GLY A 83 19.25 -9.76 -4.43
CA GLY A 83 18.67 -9.69 -5.77
C GLY A 83 19.63 -9.06 -6.78
N THR A 84 20.26 -7.94 -6.42
CA THR A 84 21.23 -7.27 -7.30
C THR A 84 22.55 -7.99 -7.41
N CYS A 85 23.05 -8.64 -6.36
CA CYS A 85 24.28 -9.43 -6.47
C CYS A 85 24.10 -10.67 -7.35
N SER A 86 22.89 -11.24 -7.40
CA SER A 86 22.59 -12.36 -8.30
C SER A 86 22.56 -11.94 -9.78
N LEU A 87 22.42 -10.63 -10.07
CA LEU A 87 22.45 -10.09 -11.42
C LEU A 87 23.91 -9.92 -11.86
N SER A 88 24.38 -10.85 -12.70
CA SER A 88 25.75 -10.81 -13.25
C SER A 88 25.99 -9.68 -14.26
N ASP A 89 24.93 -9.03 -14.74
CA ASP A 89 24.98 -7.99 -15.77
C ASP A 89 24.35 -6.66 -15.27
N PRO A 90 25.14 -5.61 -15.03
CA PRO A 90 24.64 -4.28 -14.67
C PRO A 90 23.64 -3.69 -15.68
N LYS A 91 23.72 -4.07 -16.98
CA LYS A 91 22.75 -3.62 -17.99
C LYS A 91 21.35 -4.17 -17.72
N LYS A 92 21.25 -5.38 -17.14
CA LYS A 92 19.97 -5.97 -16.73
C LYS A 92 19.31 -5.13 -15.64
N LEU A 93 20.08 -4.60 -14.68
CA LEU A 93 19.54 -3.73 -13.63
C LEU A 93 18.96 -2.43 -14.19
N GLY A 94 19.67 -1.77 -15.12
CA GLY A 94 19.14 -0.56 -15.79
C GLY A 94 17.85 -0.84 -16.56
N ARG A 95 17.75 -2.00 -17.22
CA ARG A 95 16.56 -2.43 -17.95
C ARG A 95 15.39 -2.76 -17.02
N LEU A 96 15.64 -3.45 -15.89
CA LEU A 96 14.65 -3.68 -14.84
C LEU A 96 14.13 -2.36 -14.26
N GLY A 97 15.03 -1.44 -13.90
CA GLY A 97 14.69 -0.11 -13.41
C GLY A 97 13.82 0.68 -14.38
N GLY A 98 14.30 0.83 -15.63
CA GLY A 98 13.59 1.58 -16.66
C GLY A 98 12.20 1.02 -16.97
N LYS A 99 12.08 -0.32 -17.12
CA LYS A 99 10.79 -0.98 -17.35
C LYS A 99 9.83 -0.78 -16.18
N SER A 100 10.31 -0.92 -14.95
CA SER A 100 9.46 -0.83 -13.75
C SER A 100 8.97 0.60 -13.52
N ILE A 101 9.88 1.59 -13.53
CA ILE A 101 9.52 3.00 -13.37
C ILE A 101 8.60 3.44 -14.49
N GLY A 102 8.91 3.08 -15.74
CA GLY A 102 8.07 3.41 -16.89
C GLY A 102 6.66 2.84 -16.76
N LEU A 103 6.53 1.57 -16.36
CA LEU A 103 5.22 0.94 -16.14
C LEU A 103 4.46 1.62 -14.99
N TYR A 104 5.10 1.90 -13.85
CA TYR A 104 4.44 2.60 -12.74
C TYR A 104 3.95 3.99 -13.13
N LEU A 105 4.76 4.79 -13.84
CA LEU A 105 4.33 6.12 -14.28
C LEU A 105 3.15 6.04 -15.26
N ILE A 106 3.17 5.05 -16.16
CA ILE A 106 2.07 4.83 -17.12
C ILE A 106 0.80 4.39 -16.38
N THR A 107 0.88 3.45 -15.44
CA THR A 107 -0.29 2.99 -14.68
C THR A 107 -0.86 4.13 -13.84
N THR A 108 -0.04 4.94 -13.18
CA THR A 108 -0.48 6.10 -12.40
C THR A 108 -1.21 7.10 -13.29
N ALA A 109 -0.65 7.42 -14.46
CA ALA A 109 -1.26 8.34 -15.41
C ALA A 109 -2.63 7.83 -15.92
N ILE A 110 -2.73 6.52 -16.23
CA ILE A 110 -4.00 5.86 -16.58
C ILE A 110 -4.98 5.94 -15.41
N ALA A 111 -4.52 5.68 -14.18
CA ALA A 111 -5.33 5.65 -12.97
C ALA A 111 -6.02 7.00 -12.73
N ILE A 112 -5.25 8.09 -12.71
CA ILE A 112 -5.78 9.42 -12.48
C ILE A 112 -6.67 9.91 -13.63
N THR A 113 -6.32 9.60 -14.89
CA THR A 113 -7.14 9.97 -16.05
C THR A 113 -8.52 9.32 -15.97
N VAL A 114 -8.59 8.02 -15.65
CA VAL A 114 -9.85 7.30 -15.46
C VAL A 114 -10.63 7.87 -14.28
N ALA A 115 -9.96 8.16 -13.16
CA ALA A 115 -10.59 8.72 -11.98
C ALA A 115 -11.27 10.07 -12.25
N MET A 116 -10.57 10.98 -12.93
CA MET A 116 -11.10 12.30 -13.28
C MET A 116 -12.24 12.19 -14.30
N THR A 117 -12.11 11.29 -15.27
CA THR A 117 -13.19 11.01 -16.25
C THR A 117 -14.45 10.53 -15.55
N LEU A 118 -14.33 9.59 -14.60
CA LEU A 118 -15.46 9.13 -13.81
C LEU A 118 -16.03 10.25 -12.93
N ALA A 119 -15.17 11.06 -12.29
CA ALA A 119 -15.63 12.18 -11.47
C ALA A 119 -16.39 13.23 -12.29
N LEU A 120 -15.96 13.53 -13.51
CA LEU A 120 -16.67 14.40 -14.45
C LEU A 120 -17.99 13.81 -14.96
N LEU A 121 -18.08 12.48 -15.06
CA LEU A 121 -19.31 11.81 -15.48
C LEU A 121 -20.37 11.81 -14.37
N PHE A 122 -19.93 11.60 -13.12
CA PHE A 122 -20.85 11.47 -11.98
C PHE A 122 -21.10 12.79 -11.25
N ASN A 123 -20.21 13.78 -11.37
CA ASN A 123 -20.27 15.07 -10.69
C ASN A 123 -20.46 14.99 -9.17
N PRO A 124 -19.50 14.40 -8.42
CA PRO A 124 -19.70 14.10 -7.01
C PRO A 124 -19.84 15.33 -6.09
N GLY A 125 -19.42 16.52 -6.51
CA GLY A 125 -19.45 17.74 -5.71
C GLY A 125 -20.59 18.72 -6.02
N GLU A 126 -21.37 18.47 -7.07
CA GLU A 126 -22.52 19.31 -7.42
C GLU A 126 -23.59 19.32 -6.30
N GLY A 127 -24.10 20.51 -5.96
CA GLY A 127 -25.21 20.69 -5.02
C GLY A 127 -24.83 20.74 -3.54
N ILE A 128 -23.54 20.62 -3.19
CA ILE A 128 -23.06 20.71 -1.80
C ILE A 128 -22.88 22.17 -1.35
N GLY A 129 -22.48 23.07 -2.27
CA GLY A 129 -22.46 24.53 -2.11
C GLY A 129 -22.06 25.04 -0.71
N LEU A 130 -20.76 25.02 -0.39
CA LEU A 130 -20.26 25.49 0.91
C LEU A 130 -19.51 26.82 0.76
N PRO A 131 -19.76 27.81 1.64
CA PRO A 131 -18.92 29.01 1.70
C PRO A 131 -17.53 28.66 2.23
N SER A 132 -16.50 29.19 1.56
CA SER A 132 -15.09 29.02 1.90
C SER A 132 -14.74 29.69 3.23
N GLN A 133 -14.68 28.93 4.34
CA GLN A 133 -14.28 29.46 5.66
C GLN A 133 -13.39 28.54 6.51
N ALA A 134 -12.92 27.41 6.01
CA ALA A 134 -11.83 26.71 6.67
C ALA A 134 -10.48 27.32 6.24
N SER A 135 -9.43 27.12 7.05
CA SER A 135 -8.02 27.43 6.71
C SER A 135 -7.23 26.13 6.78
N TYR A 136 -6.49 25.79 5.73
CA TYR A 136 -5.60 24.63 5.69
C TYR A 136 -4.18 25.11 5.35
N ASP A 137 -3.24 24.79 6.24
CA ASP A 137 -1.84 25.19 6.07
C ASP A 137 -1.13 24.13 5.22
N ALA A 138 -1.02 24.38 3.92
CA ALA A 138 -0.40 23.45 2.99
C ALA A 138 1.12 23.44 3.18
N LYS A 139 1.70 22.26 3.44
CA LYS A 139 3.15 22.09 3.38
C LYS A 139 3.59 22.11 1.91
N GLU A 140 4.60 22.93 1.60
CA GLU A 140 5.26 22.89 0.29
C GLU A 140 5.85 21.50 0.07
N ALA A 141 5.54 20.92 -1.08
CA ALA A 141 6.07 19.64 -1.45
C ALA A 141 7.32 19.80 -2.34
N PRO A 142 8.27 18.85 -2.25
CA PRO A 142 9.58 19.02 -2.88
C PRO A 142 9.48 18.99 -4.41
N THR A 143 10.32 19.77 -5.09
CA THR A 143 10.43 19.75 -6.55
C THR A 143 10.97 18.40 -7.04
N LEU A 144 10.68 18.02 -8.29
CA LEU A 144 11.20 16.77 -8.88
C LEU A 144 12.74 16.70 -8.81
N ALA A 145 13.42 17.83 -9.05
CA ALA A 145 14.87 17.91 -8.92
C ALA A 145 15.32 17.60 -7.49
N ARG A 146 14.60 18.10 -6.48
CA ARG A 146 14.88 17.82 -5.07
C ARG A 146 14.64 16.34 -4.74
N VAL A 147 13.56 15.74 -5.25
CA VAL A 147 13.29 14.29 -5.09
C VAL A 147 14.43 13.44 -5.69
N ILE A 148 14.93 13.80 -6.87
CA ILE A 148 16.07 13.11 -7.51
C ILE A 148 17.36 13.26 -6.67
N ILE A 149 17.62 14.46 -6.13
CA ILE A 149 18.79 14.68 -5.28
C ILE A 149 18.67 13.90 -3.97
N ASP A 150 17.51 13.96 -3.31
CA ASP A 150 17.24 13.32 -2.03
C ASP A 150 17.13 11.79 -2.11
N MET A 151 17.04 11.24 -3.32
CA MET A 151 17.14 9.80 -3.57
C MET A 151 18.54 9.25 -3.20
N PHE A 152 19.59 10.07 -3.19
CA PHE A 152 20.94 9.66 -2.79
C PHE A 152 21.20 10.00 -1.31
N PRO A 153 21.38 8.99 -0.42
CA PRO A 153 21.68 9.27 0.98
C PRO A 153 23.09 9.81 1.18
N THR A 154 23.24 10.81 2.05
CA THR A 154 24.55 11.22 2.60
C THR A 154 25.03 10.26 3.68
N ASN A 155 24.11 9.57 4.36
CA ASN A 155 24.40 8.56 5.37
C ASN A 155 23.39 7.38 5.25
N PRO A 156 23.83 6.20 4.77
CA PRO A 156 22.93 5.06 4.58
C PRO A 156 22.39 4.47 5.90
N PHE A 157 23.15 4.56 6.99
CA PHE A 157 22.69 4.08 8.30
C PHE A 157 21.59 4.97 8.87
N GLU A 158 21.74 6.29 8.70
CA GLU A 158 20.68 7.24 9.07
C GLU A 158 19.44 7.04 8.20
N ALA A 159 19.60 6.82 6.89
CA ALA A 159 18.48 6.52 6.00
C ALA A 159 17.72 5.26 6.44
N MET A 160 18.45 4.20 6.82
CA MET A 160 17.86 2.97 7.38
C MET A 160 17.15 3.24 8.71
N ALA A 161 17.75 4.00 9.62
CA ALA A 161 17.16 4.31 10.92
C ALA A 161 15.89 5.18 10.80
N LYS A 162 15.86 6.11 9.83
CA LYS A 162 14.71 6.98 9.55
C LYS A 162 13.65 6.33 8.66
N GLY A 163 13.95 5.18 8.06
CA GLY A 163 13.05 4.50 7.13
C GLY A 163 12.88 5.23 5.79
N ASN A 164 13.90 5.97 5.35
CA ASN A 164 13.91 6.64 4.05
C ASN A 164 14.10 5.61 2.93
N MET A 165 13.00 4.94 2.55
CA MET A 165 13.05 3.73 1.72
C MET A 165 13.76 3.93 0.37
N LEU A 166 13.52 5.04 -0.32
CA LEU A 166 14.15 5.32 -1.62
C LEU A 166 15.69 5.41 -1.50
N GLN A 167 16.17 6.03 -0.42
CA GLN A 167 17.60 6.11 -0.11
C GLN A 167 18.18 4.74 0.25
N VAL A 168 17.45 3.94 1.03
CA VAL A 168 17.83 2.56 1.37
C VAL A 168 17.93 1.72 0.11
N ILE A 169 16.99 1.88 -0.83
CA ILE A 169 17.00 1.19 -2.12
C ILE A 169 18.27 1.56 -2.89
N VAL A 170 18.54 2.85 -3.13
CA VAL A 170 19.73 3.28 -3.88
C VAL A 170 21.03 2.74 -3.27
N PHE A 171 21.17 2.84 -1.95
CA PHE A 171 22.33 2.29 -1.27
C PHE A 171 22.44 0.76 -1.44
N ALA A 172 21.34 0.02 -1.26
CA ALA A 172 21.31 -1.42 -1.43
C ALA A 172 21.70 -1.85 -2.85
N LEU A 173 21.25 -1.11 -3.88
CA LEU A 173 21.62 -1.36 -5.27
C LEU A 173 23.13 -1.16 -5.49
N LEU A 174 23.67 -0.02 -5.07
CA LEU A 174 25.10 0.27 -5.22
C LEU A 174 25.96 -0.73 -4.47
N PHE A 175 25.55 -1.11 -3.25
CA PHE A 175 26.24 -2.10 -2.43
C PHE A 175 26.21 -3.49 -3.08
N GLY A 176 25.06 -3.94 -3.56
CA GLY A 176 24.94 -5.24 -4.23
C GLY A 176 25.70 -5.32 -5.55
N ILE A 177 25.74 -4.24 -6.34
CA ILE A 177 26.60 -4.14 -7.54
C ILE A 177 28.08 -4.23 -7.14
N ALA A 178 28.52 -3.47 -6.14
CA ALA A 178 29.89 -3.52 -5.66
C ALA A 178 30.25 -4.92 -5.16
N MET A 179 29.33 -5.60 -4.46
CA MET A 179 29.48 -6.98 -4.02
C MET A 179 29.65 -7.93 -5.20
N ALA A 180 28.83 -7.84 -6.25
CA ALA A 180 28.96 -8.65 -7.45
C ALA A 180 30.31 -8.47 -8.17
N LEU A 181 30.83 -7.23 -8.18
CA LEU A 181 32.10 -6.88 -8.83
C LEU A 181 33.35 -7.19 -7.98
N SER A 182 33.18 -7.57 -6.70
CA SER A 182 34.29 -7.77 -5.75
C SER A 182 34.89 -9.20 -5.76
N GLY A 183 34.60 -10.00 -6.78
CA GLY A 183 35.18 -11.34 -6.94
C GLY A 183 34.94 -12.27 -5.74
N SER A 184 36.01 -12.87 -5.19
CA SER A 184 35.90 -13.85 -4.10
C SER A 184 35.44 -13.25 -2.77
N ALA A 185 35.78 -11.98 -2.50
CA ALA A 185 35.30 -11.27 -1.32
C ALA A 185 33.78 -11.03 -1.43
N GLY A 186 33.33 -10.59 -2.61
CA GLY A 186 31.93 -10.43 -2.94
C GLY A 186 31.11 -11.69 -2.71
N LYS A 187 31.58 -12.83 -3.22
CA LYS A 187 30.90 -14.14 -3.04
C LYS A 187 30.72 -14.53 -1.57
N ARG A 188 31.72 -14.28 -0.71
CA ARG A 188 31.60 -14.60 0.73
C ARG A 188 30.55 -13.73 1.41
N VAL A 189 30.49 -12.44 1.09
CA VAL A 189 29.47 -11.53 1.65
C VAL A 189 28.09 -11.89 1.10
N ALA A 190 27.98 -12.22 -0.19
CA ALA A 190 26.72 -12.64 -0.82
C ALA A 190 26.10 -13.85 -0.12
N ALA A 191 26.90 -14.87 0.20
CA ALA A 191 26.43 -16.06 0.93
C ALA A 191 25.83 -15.70 2.30
N VAL A 192 26.46 -14.78 3.05
CA VAL A 192 25.93 -14.29 4.33
C VAL A 192 24.58 -13.59 4.13
N PHE A 193 24.46 -12.76 3.09
CA PHE A 193 23.21 -12.06 2.78
C PHE A 193 22.10 -13.03 2.35
N GLU A 194 22.42 -14.10 1.62
CA GLU A 194 21.45 -15.15 1.24
C GLU A 194 20.91 -15.90 2.47
N ASP A 195 21.77 -16.24 3.43
CA ASP A 195 21.36 -16.83 4.71
C ASP A 195 20.50 -15.86 5.52
N LEU A 196 20.90 -14.59 5.62
CA LEU A 196 20.11 -13.54 6.27
C LEU A 196 18.74 -13.38 5.62
N ASN A 197 18.66 -13.39 4.29
CA ASN A 197 17.41 -13.29 3.56
C ASN A 197 16.47 -14.46 3.91
N THR A 198 17.02 -15.67 4.00
CA THR A 198 16.27 -16.87 4.41
C THR A 198 15.70 -16.73 5.82
N VAL A 199 16.51 -16.25 6.77
CA VAL A 199 16.07 -16.01 8.16
C VAL A 199 14.99 -14.92 8.24
N ILE A 200 15.17 -13.81 7.52
CA ILE A 200 14.20 -12.71 7.51
C ILE A 200 12.87 -13.18 6.90
N LEU A 201 12.88 -13.95 5.81
CA LEU A 201 11.65 -14.52 5.24
C LEU A 201 10.95 -15.45 6.23
N LYS A 202 11.67 -16.26 7.01
CA LYS A 202 11.07 -17.08 8.07
C LYS A 202 10.42 -16.21 9.16
N LEU A 203 11.05 -15.08 9.51
CA LEU A 203 10.49 -14.13 10.46
C LEU A 203 9.19 -13.47 9.94
N VAL A 204 9.11 -13.20 8.63
CA VAL A 204 7.87 -12.75 7.97
C VAL A 204 6.76 -13.79 8.16
N THR A 205 7.04 -15.07 7.88
CA THR A 205 6.07 -16.16 8.08
C THR A 205 5.59 -16.27 9.53
N LEU A 206 6.46 -16.04 10.52
CA LEU A 206 6.08 -16.01 11.94
C LEU A 206 5.09 -14.87 12.23
N LEU A 207 5.39 -13.65 11.76
CA LEU A 207 4.48 -12.52 11.92
C LEU A 207 3.14 -12.74 11.20
N MET A 208 3.15 -13.42 10.06
CA MET A 208 1.92 -13.73 9.33
C MET A 208 0.94 -14.57 10.13
N ASN A 209 1.43 -15.46 10.99
CA ASN A 209 0.56 -16.23 11.85
C ASN A 209 -0.15 -15.40 12.94
N ILE A 210 0.39 -14.23 13.28
CA ILE A 210 -0.17 -13.29 14.25
C ILE A 210 -1.12 -12.29 13.55
N ALA A 211 -1.05 -12.17 12.21
CA ALA A 211 -1.85 -11.25 11.42
C ALA A 211 -3.36 -11.24 11.71
N PRO A 212 -4.04 -12.39 11.86
CA PRO A 212 -5.48 -12.40 12.17
C PRO A 212 -5.86 -11.57 13.41
N TYR A 213 -5.03 -11.62 14.46
CA TYR A 213 -5.26 -10.89 15.70
C TYR A 213 -4.97 -9.40 15.53
N GLY A 214 -3.88 -9.07 14.83
CA GLY A 214 -3.54 -7.69 14.50
C GLY A 214 -4.63 -7.00 13.67
N VAL A 215 -5.13 -7.68 12.63
CA VAL A 215 -6.23 -7.21 11.79
C VAL A 215 -7.51 -7.03 12.60
N PHE A 216 -7.83 -7.95 13.52
CA PHE A 216 -8.96 -7.79 14.43
C PHE A 216 -8.88 -6.48 15.21
N PHE A 217 -7.75 -6.20 15.87
CA PHE A 217 -7.59 -4.99 16.67
C PHE A 217 -7.66 -3.70 15.82
N LEU A 218 -7.04 -3.71 14.64
CA LEU A 218 -7.10 -2.57 13.72
C LEU A 218 -8.53 -2.28 13.26
N MET A 219 -9.30 -3.32 12.92
CA MET A 219 -10.68 -3.17 12.47
C MET A 219 -11.62 -2.78 13.62
N ALA A 220 -11.45 -3.37 14.80
CA ALA A 220 -12.24 -3.04 15.98
C ALA A 220 -12.08 -1.57 16.37
N LYS A 221 -10.84 -1.06 16.42
CA LYS A 221 -10.61 0.37 16.68
C LYS A 221 -11.27 1.23 15.61
N LEU A 222 -11.00 0.95 14.34
CA LEU A 222 -11.46 1.75 13.22
C LEU A 222 -12.98 1.90 13.20
N PHE A 223 -13.70 0.78 13.27
CA PHE A 223 -15.16 0.78 13.19
C PHE A 223 -15.85 1.26 14.47
N THR A 224 -15.10 1.43 15.57
CA THR A 224 -15.62 2.15 16.74
C THR A 224 -15.62 3.66 16.51
N THR A 225 -14.61 4.18 15.82
CA THR A 225 -14.38 5.64 15.64
C THR A 225 -14.94 6.21 14.34
N ILE A 226 -15.47 5.37 13.46
CA ILE A 226 -15.89 5.79 12.12
C ILE A 226 -17.23 6.53 12.15
N GLU A 227 -17.33 7.71 11.55
CA GLU A 227 -18.58 8.47 11.51
C GLU A 227 -19.41 8.11 10.28
N LEU A 228 -20.39 7.20 10.45
CA LEU A 228 -21.26 6.76 9.34
C LEU A 228 -22.03 7.91 8.68
N ASN A 229 -22.40 8.93 9.45
CA ASN A 229 -23.10 10.11 8.92
C ASN A 229 -22.25 10.88 7.90
N LEU A 230 -20.93 10.98 8.09
CA LEU A 230 -20.03 11.61 7.12
C LEU A 230 -19.96 10.81 5.81
N ILE A 231 -20.00 9.47 5.90
CA ILE A 231 -20.04 8.62 4.70
C ILE A 231 -21.33 8.83 3.92
N VAL A 232 -22.47 8.94 4.60
CA VAL A 232 -23.77 9.21 3.93
C VAL A 232 -23.75 10.59 3.26
N SER A 233 -23.27 11.62 3.96
CA SER A 233 -23.16 12.97 3.41
C SER A 233 -22.22 13.06 2.21
N LEU A 234 -21.21 12.19 2.13
CA LEU A 234 -20.24 12.13 1.02
C LEU A 234 -20.39 10.87 0.17
N ALA A 235 -21.55 10.23 0.19
CA ALA A 235 -21.75 8.92 -0.43
C ALA A 235 -21.43 8.93 -1.92
N LYS A 236 -21.74 10.04 -2.61
CA LYS A 236 -21.46 10.23 -4.03
C LYS A 236 -19.95 10.28 -4.31
N TYR A 237 -19.22 11.11 -3.58
CA TYR A 237 -17.75 11.17 -3.65
C TYR A 237 -17.11 9.81 -3.32
N PHE A 238 -17.49 9.22 -2.19
CA PHE A 238 -17.00 7.92 -1.75
C PHE A 238 -17.24 6.84 -2.80
N GLY A 239 -18.45 6.78 -3.36
CA GLY A 239 -18.84 5.83 -4.39
C GLY A 239 -18.02 5.96 -5.67
N VAL A 240 -17.75 7.20 -6.12
CA VAL A 240 -16.92 7.45 -7.32
C VAL A 240 -15.48 7.01 -7.09
N VAL A 241 -14.88 7.30 -5.93
CA VAL A 241 -13.50 6.86 -5.63
C VAL A 241 -13.43 5.34 -5.60
N VAL A 242 -14.35 4.68 -4.89
CA VAL A 242 -14.40 3.21 -4.82
C VAL A 242 -14.60 2.60 -6.21
N LEU A 243 -15.52 3.15 -7.01
CA LEU A 243 -15.74 2.71 -8.38
C LEU A 243 -14.46 2.83 -9.23
N ALA A 244 -13.76 3.96 -9.16
CA ALA A 244 -12.52 4.18 -9.89
C ALA A 244 -11.41 3.21 -9.46
N LEU A 245 -11.26 2.97 -8.15
CA LEU A 245 -10.32 2.00 -7.60
C LEU A 245 -10.62 0.56 -8.06
N LEU A 246 -11.87 0.14 -7.99
CA LEU A 246 -12.30 -1.19 -8.44
C LEU A 246 -12.14 -1.32 -9.97
N PHE A 247 -12.52 -0.29 -10.73
CA PHE A 247 -12.30 -0.27 -12.18
C PHE A 247 -10.82 -0.41 -12.51
N HIS A 248 -9.95 0.32 -11.81
CA HIS A 248 -8.52 0.24 -12.04
C HIS A 248 -7.95 -1.16 -11.70
N ALA A 249 -8.36 -1.74 -10.57
CA ALA A 249 -7.91 -3.06 -10.16
C ALA A 249 -8.42 -4.20 -11.06
N PHE A 250 -9.69 -4.17 -11.44
CA PHE A 250 -10.35 -5.27 -12.17
C PHE A 250 -10.32 -5.11 -13.69
N VAL A 251 -10.10 -3.90 -14.21
CA VAL A 251 -10.08 -3.63 -15.67
C VAL A 251 -8.68 -3.22 -16.10
N ASN A 252 -8.11 -2.14 -15.56
CA ASN A 252 -6.83 -1.62 -16.07
C ASN A 252 -5.67 -2.60 -15.79
N TYR A 253 -5.51 -3.06 -14.55
CA TYR A 253 -4.45 -4.00 -14.21
C TYR A 253 -4.62 -5.36 -14.90
N THR A 254 -5.85 -5.88 -14.98
CA THR A 254 -6.09 -7.18 -15.61
C THR A 254 -5.86 -7.12 -17.12
N LEU A 255 -6.26 -6.03 -17.77
CA LEU A 255 -6.00 -5.77 -19.19
C LEU A 255 -4.50 -5.64 -19.44
N LEU A 256 -3.80 -4.79 -18.68
CA LEU A 256 -2.35 -4.61 -18.81
C LEU A 256 -1.60 -5.91 -18.57
N LEU A 257 -1.96 -6.66 -17.52
CA LEU A 257 -1.39 -7.98 -17.26
C LEU A 257 -1.58 -8.89 -18.48
N LYS A 258 -2.81 -9.01 -19.00
CA LYS A 258 -3.09 -9.89 -20.13
C LYS A 258 -2.34 -9.49 -21.39
N LEU A 259 -2.28 -8.19 -21.71
CA LEU A 259 -1.62 -7.65 -22.90
C LEU A 259 -0.10 -7.79 -22.83
N LEU A 260 0.50 -7.51 -21.66
CA LEU A 260 1.95 -7.50 -21.50
C LEU A 260 2.55 -8.89 -21.24
N THR A 261 1.79 -9.80 -20.64
CA THR A 261 2.32 -11.10 -20.18
C THR A 261 1.63 -12.32 -20.78
N GLY A 262 0.42 -12.17 -21.30
CA GLY A 262 -0.43 -13.29 -21.71
C GLY A 262 -1.06 -14.09 -20.55
N LEU A 263 -0.69 -13.80 -19.29
CA LEU A 263 -1.15 -14.52 -18.10
C LEU A 263 -2.67 -14.38 -17.89
N ASN A 264 -3.24 -15.32 -17.14
CA ASN A 264 -4.66 -15.30 -16.80
C ASN A 264 -4.91 -14.31 -15.64
N PRO A 265 -5.72 -13.25 -15.84
CA PRO A 265 -5.98 -12.26 -14.79
C PRO A 265 -6.79 -12.80 -13.61
N ALA A 266 -7.68 -13.78 -13.82
CA ALA A 266 -8.45 -14.38 -12.74
C ALA A 266 -7.52 -15.14 -11.77
N THR A 267 -6.53 -15.86 -12.30
CA THR A 267 -5.51 -16.55 -11.49
C THR A 267 -4.69 -15.54 -10.67
N PHE A 268 -4.28 -14.43 -11.30
CA PHE A 268 -3.56 -13.35 -10.62
C PHE A 268 -4.37 -12.78 -9.45
N LEU A 269 -5.60 -12.35 -9.70
CA LEU A 269 -6.46 -11.75 -8.66
C LEU A 269 -6.77 -12.75 -7.52
N ALA A 270 -6.99 -14.03 -7.85
CA ALA A 270 -7.22 -15.06 -6.85
C ALA A 270 -6.01 -15.22 -5.91
N LYS A 271 -4.79 -15.18 -6.45
CA LYS A 271 -3.55 -15.27 -5.67
C LYS A 271 -3.23 -14.01 -4.86
N MET A 272 -3.71 -12.86 -5.32
CA MET A 272 -3.53 -11.57 -4.63
C MET A 272 -4.43 -11.37 -3.41
N LYS A 273 -5.51 -12.15 -3.26
CA LYS A 273 -6.51 -11.97 -2.18
C LYS A 273 -5.89 -11.75 -0.79
N HIS A 274 -4.85 -12.50 -0.46
CA HIS A 274 -4.24 -12.49 0.89
C HIS A 274 -3.53 -11.15 1.13
N THR A 275 -2.71 -10.75 0.16
CA THR A 275 -1.97 -9.50 0.16
C THR A 275 -2.91 -8.30 0.13
N CYS A 276 -3.97 -8.34 -0.68
CA CYS A 276 -4.95 -7.24 -0.77
C CYS A 276 -5.70 -7.06 0.55
N LEU A 277 -6.18 -8.15 1.19
CA LEU A 277 -6.87 -8.07 2.48
C LEU A 277 -5.95 -7.52 3.58
N PHE A 278 -4.69 -7.92 3.54
CA PHE A 278 -3.71 -7.42 4.48
C PHE A 278 -3.41 -5.93 4.26
N ALA A 279 -3.11 -5.53 3.02
CA ALA A 279 -2.91 -4.12 2.64
C ALA A 279 -4.12 -3.26 3.00
N PHE A 280 -5.33 -3.77 2.77
CA PHE A 280 -6.57 -3.12 3.17
C PHE A 280 -6.60 -2.87 4.68
N SER A 281 -6.29 -3.87 5.50
CA SER A 281 -6.32 -3.75 6.95
C SER A 281 -5.25 -2.83 7.55
N THR A 282 -4.05 -2.77 6.95
CA THR A 282 -2.94 -1.97 7.46
C THR A 282 -2.94 -0.54 6.92
N SER A 283 -3.55 -0.32 5.75
CA SER A 283 -3.50 0.95 5.01
C SER A 283 -2.07 1.44 4.77
N SER A 284 -1.10 0.53 4.63
CA SER A 284 0.29 0.87 4.36
C SER A 284 0.93 -0.13 3.39
N SER A 285 1.33 0.37 2.22
CA SER A 285 2.10 -0.40 1.24
C SER A 285 3.44 -0.84 1.84
N SER A 286 4.11 0.05 2.59
CA SER A 286 5.38 -0.26 3.25
C SER A 286 5.23 -1.37 4.29
N ALA A 287 4.21 -1.33 5.14
CA ALA A 287 3.97 -2.38 6.13
C ALA A 287 3.55 -3.73 5.52
N THR A 288 3.02 -3.70 4.29
CA THR A 288 2.57 -4.91 3.57
C THR A 288 3.67 -5.51 2.68
N MET A 289 4.76 -4.77 2.46
CA MET A 289 5.84 -5.13 1.56
C MET A 289 6.40 -6.55 1.75
N PRO A 290 6.61 -7.06 2.98
CA PRO A 290 7.08 -8.44 3.15
C PRO A 290 6.16 -9.49 2.52
N ILE A 291 4.85 -9.27 2.62
CA ILE A 291 3.81 -10.17 2.10
C ILE A 291 3.70 -10.03 0.59
N THR A 292 3.82 -8.79 0.10
CA THR A 292 3.83 -8.51 -1.33
C THR A 292 5.02 -9.22 -2.01
N LEU A 293 6.20 -9.17 -1.38
CA LEU A 293 7.41 -9.86 -1.87
C LEU A 293 7.24 -11.39 -1.85
N GLU A 294 6.74 -11.95 -0.75
CA GLU A 294 6.45 -13.38 -0.65
C GLU A 294 5.43 -13.82 -1.71
N THR A 295 4.39 -13.03 -1.94
CA THR A 295 3.36 -13.32 -2.95
C THR A 295 3.93 -13.27 -4.35
N ALA A 296 4.69 -12.23 -4.68
CA ALA A 296 5.35 -12.09 -5.98
C ALA A 296 6.27 -13.28 -6.28
N THR A 297 7.05 -13.71 -5.29
CA THR A 297 8.05 -14.77 -5.48
C THR A 297 7.49 -16.18 -5.38
N LYS A 298 6.69 -16.47 -4.35
CA LYS A 298 6.24 -17.84 -4.03
C LYS A 298 4.91 -18.21 -4.65
N LYS A 299 4.04 -17.24 -4.97
CA LYS A 299 2.71 -17.50 -5.55
C LYS A 299 2.62 -17.14 -7.02
N LEU A 300 3.21 -16.02 -7.40
CA LEU A 300 3.15 -15.50 -8.77
C LEU A 300 4.33 -15.96 -9.63
N GLY A 301 5.37 -16.54 -9.03
CA GLY A 301 6.49 -17.15 -9.75
C GLY A 301 7.54 -16.16 -10.26
N ALA A 302 7.52 -14.90 -9.84
CA ALA A 302 8.57 -13.95 -10.20
C ALA A 302 9.87 -14.29 -9.46
N SER A 303 11.02 -14.24 -10.14
CA SER A 303 12.29 -14.48 -9.48
C SER A 303 12.58 -13.41 -8.42
N ASN A 304 13.31 -13.80 -7.37
CA ASN A 304 13.67 -12.87 -6.29
C ASN A 304 14.43 -11.65 -6.81
N SER A 305 15.25 -11.83 -7.86
CA SER A 305 16.01 -10.73 -8.47
C SER A 305 15.13 -9.60 -9.03
N VAL A 306 13.94 -9.94 -9.54
CA VAL A 306 12.97 -8.97 -10.07
C VAL A 306 12.05 -8.47 -8.95
N ALA A 307 11.52 -9.38 -8.13
CA ALA A 307 10.57 -9.03 -7.08
C ALA A 307 11.20 -8.13 -5.99
N SER A 308 12.42 -8.45 -5.55
CA SER A 308 13.11 -7.65 -4.52
C SER A 308 13.46 -6.25 -5.00
N PHE A 309 13.56 -6.04 -6.31
CA PHE A 309 13.73 -4.73 -6.92
C PHE A 309 12.40 -3.98 -7.09
N THR A 310 11.44 -4.61 -7.76
CA THR A 310 10.20 -3.96 -8.22
C THR A 310 9.22 -3.64 -7.10
N ILE A 311 9.12 -4.51 -6.08
CA ILE A 311 8.16 -4.34 -4.98
C ILE A 311 8.54 -3.18 -4.04
N PRO A 312 9.79 -3.08 -3.52
CA PRO A 312 10.16 -1.93 -2.68
C PRO A 312 10.12 -0.61 -3.43
N LEU A 313 10.50 -0.62 -4.70
CA LEU A 313 10.39 0.55 -5.58
C LEU A 313 8.93 0.96 -5.74
N GLY A 314 8.05 -0.01 -6.06
CA GLY A 314 6.61 0.18 -6.19
C GLY A 314 5.98 0.79 -4.95
N ALA A 315 6.29 0.28 -3.75
CA ALA A 315 5.76 0.82 -2.50
C ALA A 315 6.07 2.31 -2.23
N THR A 316 7.00 2.92 -3.00
CA THR A 316 7.37 4.35 -2.92
C THR A 316 7.04 5.18 -4.16
N ILE A 317 6.73 4.53 -5.29
CA ILE A 317 6.49 5.19 -6.58
C ILE A 317 5.09 4.88 -7.11
N ASN A 318 4.66 3.63 -6.98
CA ASN A 318 3.36 3.16 -7.42
C ASN A 318 2.27 3.55 -6.42
N MET A 319 1.70 4.72 -6.65
CA MET A 319 0.57 5.21 -5.86
C MET A 319 -0.66 5.45 -6.71
N ASP A 320 -0.97 4.54 -7.63
CA ASP A 320 -2.15 4.58 -8.51
C ASP A 320 -3.45 4.88 -7.73
N GLY A 321 -3.68 4.21 -6.61
CA GLY A 321 -4.84 4.44 -5.75
C GLY A 321 -4.86 5.83 -5.11
N THR A 322 -3.68 6.36 -4.75
CA THR A 322 -3.55 7.74 -4.26
C THR A 322 -3.85 8.74 -5.36
N ALA A 323 -3.33 8.51 -6.57
CA ALA A 323 -3.58 9.34 -7.73
C ALA A 323 -5.06 9.31 -8.15
N ILE A 324 -5.73 8.15 -8.02
CA ILE A 324 -7.19 8.04 -8.20
C ILE A 324 -7.93 8.93 -7.21
N MET A 325 -7.61 8.86 -5.92
CA MET A 325 -8.25 9.73 -4.93
C MET A 325 -7.97 11.20 -5.24
N GLN A 326 -6.74 11.56 -5.60
CA GLN A 326 -6.40 12.93 -5.94
C GLN A 326 -7.21 13.44 -7.13
N GLY A 327 -7.32 12.65 -8.20
CA GLY A 327 -8.11 13.01 -9.37
C GLY A 327 -9.59 13.23 -9.04
N VAL A 328 -10.21 12.30 -8.30
CA VAL A 328 -11.62 12.47 -7.90
C VAL A 328 -11.80 13.65 -6.93
N ALA A 329 -10.88 13.81 -5.97
CA ALA A 329 -10.93 14.90 -4.98
C ALA A 329 -10.76 16.26 -5.64
N THR A 330 -9.88 16.41 -6.62
CA THR A 330 -9.71 17.65 -7.38
C THR A 330 -11.00 18.05 -8.10
N VAL A 331 -11.64 17.12 -8.82
CA VAL A 331 -12.92 17.39 -9.50
C VAL A 331 -14.02 17.70 -8.48
N PHE A 332 -14.08 16.93 -7.38
CA PHE A 332 -15.05 17.14 -6.31
C PHE A 332 -14.93 18.54 -5.69
N ILE A 333 -13.72 18.95 -5.31
CA ILE A 333 -13.46 20.26 -4.69
C ILE A 333 -13.76 21.38 -5.69
N ALA A 334 -13.35 21.25 -6.95
CA ALA A 334 -13.71 22.21 -7.98
C ALA A 334 -15.23 22.43 -8.07
N GLN A 335 -16.01 21.34 -8.04
CA GLN A 335 -17.47 21.41 -8.08
C GLN A 335 -18.08 22.02 -6.81
N VAL A 336 -17.57 21.68 -5.62
CA VAL A 336 -18.07 22.23 -4.34
C VAL A 336 -17.86 23.74 -4.26
N PHE A 337 -16.71 24.22 -4.74
CA PHE A 337 -16.34 25.64 -4.73
C PHE A 337 -16.73 26.39 -6.01
N ALA A 338 -17.43 25.73 -6.94
CA ALA A 338 -17.82 26.28 -8.23
C ALA A 338 -16.66 26.92 -9.01
N VAL A 339 -15.50 26.26 -9.00
CA VAL A 339 -14.32 26.63 -9.78
C VAL A 339 -14.32 25.83 -11.08
N ASP A 340 -14.38 26.53 -12.21
CA ASP A 340 -14.30 25.90 -13.52
C ASP A 340 -12.84 25.55 -13.85
N LEU A 341 -12.55 24.25 -13.94
CA LEU A 341 -11.25 23.76 -14.39
C LEU A 341 -11.24 23.63 -15.92
N THR A 342 -10.21 24.19 -16.54
CA THR A 342 -9.96 24.03 -17.97
C THR A 342 -9.34 22.67 -18.27
N VAL A 343 -9.31 22.28 -19.56
CA VAL A 343 -8.57 21.09 -20.01
C VAL A 343 -7.09 21.16 -19.62
N SER A 344 -6.49 22.36 -19.64
CA SER A 344 -5.10 22.57 -19.23
C SER A 344 -4.90 22.27 -17.75
N ASP A 345 -5.85 22.66 -16.89
CA ASP A 345 -5.78 22.40 -15.45
C ASP A 345 -5.85 20.90 -15.17
N TYR A 346 -6.73 20.18 -15.86
CA TYR A 346 -6.80 18.73 -15.75
C TYR A 346 -5.51 18.04 -16.20
N LEU A 347 -4.87 18.49 -17.27
CA LEU A 347 -3.57 17.97 -17.69
C LEU A 347 -2.48 18.26 -16.65
N MET A 348 -2.49 19.44 -16.04
CA MET A 348 -1.57 19.79 -14.95
C MET A 348 -1.79 18.90 -13.72
N VAL A 349 -3.05 18.60 -13.36
CA VAL A 349 -3.37 17.67 -12.26
C VAL A 349 -2.82 16.28 -12.55
N ILE A 350 -3.04 15.75 -13.76
CA ILE A 350 -2.53 14.44 -14.17
C ILE A 350 -1.00 14.39 -14.06
N LEU A 351 -0.31 15.40 -14.61
CA LEU A 351 1.15 15.48 -14.59
C LEU A 351 1.68 15.60 -13.15
N THR A 352 1.16 16.55 -12.39
CA THR A 352 1.62 16.85 -11.03
C THR A 352 1.36 15.68 -10.10
N ALA A 353 0.17 15.08 -10.11
CA ALA A 353 -0.14 13.92 -9.28
C ALA A 353 0.70 12.69 -9.65
N THR A 354 0.93 12.47 -10.95
CA THR A 354 1.78 11.37 -11.43
C THR A 354 3.23 11.56 -10.96
N LEU A 355 3.78 12.77 -11.07
CA LEU A 355 5.13 13.05 -10.59
C LEU A 355 5.22 13.06 -9.05
N ALA A 356 4.19 13.58 -8.38
CA ALA A 356 4.07 13.59 -6.93
C ALA A 356 4.03 12.19 -6.34
N SER A 357 3.46 11.21 -7.05
CA SER A 357 3.46 9.82 -6.60
C SER A 357 4.88 9.25 -6.39
N VAL A 358 5.88 9.78 -7.11
CA VAL A 358 7.28 9.38 -7.01
C VAL A 358 7.89 9.88 -5.70
N GLY A 359 8.38 8.94 -4.88
CA GLY A 359 9.06 9.28 -3.63
C GLY A 359 8.11 9.61 -2.49
N THR A 360 6.80 9.42 -2.68
CA THR A 360 5.84 9.50 -1.58
C THR A 360 6.02 8.26 -0.69
N ALA A 361 5.97 8.45 0.64
CA ALA A 361 6.06 7.33 1.57
C ALA A 361 4.76 6.51 1.57
N GLY A 362 4.85 5.18 1.43
CA GLY A 362 3.72 4.24 1.50
C GLY A 362 3.13 4.04 2.91
N VAL A 363 2.88 5.13 3.63
CA VAL A 363 2.35 5.15 5.00
C VAL A 363 1.00 5.91 5.07
N PRO A 364 0.15 5.62 6.07
CA PRO A 364 -1.20 6.20 6.14
C PRO A 364 -1.20 7.72 6.14
N GLY A 365 -2.18 8.32 5.45
CA GLY A 365 -2.46 9.77 5.48
C GLY A 365 -1.55 10.66 4.62
N VAL A 366 -0.48 10.13 4.02
CA VAL A 366 0.42 10.93 3.17
C VAL A 366 -0.28 11.40 1.89
N GLY A 367 -1.26 10.64 1.38
CA GLY A 367 -2.02 11.00 0.18
C GLY A 367 -2.73 12.36 0.27
N LEU A 368 -3.21 12.74 1.46
CA LEU A 368 -3.88 14.04 1.69
C LEU A 368 -2.88 15.21 1.69
N ILE A 369 -1.66 15.00 2.17
CA ILE A 369 -0.59 16.00 2.10
C ILE A 369 -0.26 16.29 0.63
N MET A 370 -0.15 15.24 -0.19
CA MET A 370 0.14 15.38 -1.62
C MET A 370 -1.03 15.99 -2.40
N LEU A 371 -2.27 15.75 -1.97
CA LEU A 371 -3.45 16.40 -2.56
C LEU A 371 -3.37 17.93 -2.44
N ALA A 372 -2.88 18.46 -1.31
CA ALA A 372 -2.75 19.91 -1.14
C ALA A 372 -1.86 20.56 -2.20
N MET A 373 -0.77 19.88 -2.59
CA MET A 373 0.11 20.32 -3.68
C MET A 373 -0.66 20.34 -5.02
N VAL A 374 -1.40 19.29 -5.32
CA VAL A 374 -2.18 19.17 -6.56
C VAL A 374 -3.26 20.25 -6.65
N LEU A 375 -3.95 20.56 -5.55
CA LEU A 375 -4.98 21.61 -5.51
C LEU A 375 -4.39 23.01 -5.71
N ASN A 376 -3.31 23.34 -5.00
CA ASN A 376 -2.63 24.63 -5.13
C ASN A 376 -2.14 24.87 -6.57
N GLN A 377 -1.67 23.83 -7.25
CA GLN A 377 -1.17 23.93 -8.62
C GLN A 377 -2.23 24.43 -9.63
N VAL A 378 -3.50 24.12 -9.38
CA VAL A 378 -4.64 24.54 -10.22
C VAL A 378 -5.51 25.60 -9.54
N GLY A 379 -5.00 26.26 -8.49
CA GLY A 379 -5.68 27.36 -7.81
C GLY A 379 -6.92 26.95 -7.02
N LEU A 380 -7.04 25.68 -6.63
CA LEU A 380 -8.15 25.21 -5.81
C LEU A 380 -7.86 25.40 -4.30
N PRO A 381 -8.89 25.73 -3.50
CA PRO A 381 -8.74 25.90 -2.06
C PRO A 381 -8.41 24.55 -1.40
N VAL A 382 -7.27 24.52 -0.72
CA VAL A 382 -6.79 23.34 0.03
C VAL A 382 -7.71 22.98 1.19
N GLU A 383 -8.56 23.90 1.60
CA GLU A 383 -9.53 23.71 2.67
C GLU A 383 -10.67 22.76 2.30
N GLY A 384 -10.86 22.51 1.00
CA GLY A 384 -11.70 21.42 0.51
C GLY A 384 -11.26 20.03 1.00
N ILE A 385 -9.99 19.86 1.40
CA ILE A 385 -9.48 18.60 1.99
C ILE A 385 -10.19 18.28 3.31
N ALA A 386 -10.55 19.30 4.10
CA ALA A 386 -11.23 19.12 5.38
C ALA A 386 -12.61 18.47 5.22
N ILE A 387 -13.23 18.60 4.04
CA ILE A 387 -14.51 17.97 3.72
C ILE A 387 -14.34 16.45 3.60
N ILE A 388 -13.29 16.00 2.92
CA ILE A 388 -13.09 14.58 2.58
C ILE A 388 -12.27 13.79 3.61
N ILE A 389 -11.57 14.46 4.53
CA ILE A 389 -10.70 13.81 5.53
C ILE A 389 -11.44 12.80 6.40
N GLY A 390 -12.73 13.06 6.69
CA GLY A 390 -13.55 12.18 7.51
C GLY A 390 -13.84 10.82 6.88
N VAL A 391 -13.85 10.74 5.54
CA VAL A 391 -14.05 9.48 4.80
C VAL A 391 -12.76 8.89 4.25
N ASP A 392 -11.65 9.65 4.29
CA ASP A 392 -10.35 9.23 3.74
C ASP A 392 -9.87 7.92 4.37
N ARG A 393 -10.15 7.70 5.66
CA ARG A 393 -9.63 6.52 6.35
C ARG A 393 -10.08 5.20 5.71
N LEU A 394 -11.32 5.10 5.24
CA LEU A 394 -11.82 3.92 4.52
C LEU A 394 -11.28 3.85 3.09
N LEU A 395 -11.21 5.00 2.42
CA LEU A 395 -10.67 5.07 1.07
C LEU A 395 -9.20 4.66 1.05
N ASP A 396 -8.41 5.07 2.04
CA ASP A 396 -6.99 4.74 2.23
C ASP A 396 -6.71 3.23 2.23
N MET A 397 -7.57 2.48 2.91
CA MET A 397 -7.52 1.02 2.94
C MET A 397 -7.66 0.43 1.53
N THR A 398 -8.66 0.90 0.79
CA THR A 398 -8.94 0.44 -0.59
C THR A 398 -7.82 0.86 -1.53
N ARG A 399 -7.33 2.10 -1.43
CA ARG A 399 -6.18 2.60 -2.20
C ARG A 399 -4.94 1.73 -2.01
N THR A 400 -4.62 1.41 -0.77
CA THR A 400 -3.46 0.59 -0.42
C THR A 400 -3.56 -0.80 -1.06
N ALA A 401 -4.74 -1.42 -1.02
CA ALA A 401 -4.97 -2.72 -1.65
C ALA A 401 -4.80 -2.66 -3.18
N VAL A 402 -5.22 -1.57 -3.83
CA VAL A 402 -4.99 -1.35 -5.26
C VAL A 402 -3.49 -1.16 -5.56
N ASN A 403 -2.79 -0.32 -4.79
CA ASN A 403 -1.35 -0.07 -4.99
C ASN A 403 -0.53 -1.38 -4.95
N VAL A 404 -0.70 -2.22 -3.92
CA VAL A 404 0.02 -3.50 -3.84
C VAL A 404 -0.35 -4.48 -4.95
N THR A 405 -1.56 -4.35 -5.51
CA THR A 405 -1.97 -5.12 -6.69
C THR A 405 -1.24 -4.66 -7.94
N GLY A 406 -1.09 -3.35 -8.12
CA GLY A 406 -0.26 -2.77 -9.17
C GLY A 406 1.20 -3.21 -9.06
N ASP A 407 1.75 -3.24 -7.84
CA ASP A 407 3.14 -3.69 -7.59
C ASP A 407 3.35 -5.11 -8.13
N CYS A 408 2.51 -6.06 -7.74
CA CYS A 408 2.61 -7.43 -8.21
C CYS A 408 2.33 -7.58 -9.71
N MET A 409 1.43 -6.77 -10.28
CA MET A 409 1.16 -6.77 -11.72
C MET A 409 2.40 -6.33 -12.51
N VAL A 410 3.02 -5.21 -12.11
CA VAL A 410 4.24 -4.70 -12.72
C VAL A 410 5.39 -5.69 -12.53
N THR A 411 5.55 -6.28 -11.34
CA THR A 411 6.54 -7.35 -11.13
C THR A 411 6.35 -8.51 -12.10
N CYS A 412 5.12 -8.99 -12.31
CA CYS A 412 4.84 -10.06 -13.28
C CYS A 412 5.18 -9.63 -14.72
N ALA A 413 4.81 -8.41 -15.10
CA ALA A 413 5.09 -7.86 -16.43
C ALA A 413 6.59 -7.76 -16.70
N VAL A 414 7.34 -7.20 -15.74
CA VAL A 414 8.79 -7.07 -15.83
C VAL A 414 9.44 -8.45 -15.83
N ALA A 415 9.09 -9.33 -14.90
CA ALA A 415 9.65 -10.69 -14.81
C ALA A 415 9.43 -11.49 -16.09
N LYS A 416 8.21 -11.46 -16.64
CA LYS A 416 7.88 -12.12 -17.92
C LYS A 416 8.71 -11.57 -19.07
N SER A 417 8.85 -10.26 -19.16
CA SER A 417 9.65 -9.60 -20.21
C SER A 417 11.16 -9.87 -20.11
N GLU A 418 11.62 -10.37 -18.96
CA GLU A 418 13.02 -10.67 -18.67
C GLU A 418 13.30 -12.19 -18.66
N GLY A 419 12.29 -13.03 -18.90
CA GLY A 419 12.41 -14.49 -18.82
C GLY A 419 12.57 -15.03 -17.40
N GLU A 420 12.16 -14.27 -16.40
CA GLU A 420 12.37 -14.49 -14.96
C GLU A 420 11.06 -14.79 -14.22
N LEU A 421 10.04 -15.26 -14.97
CA LEU A 421 8.74 -15.66 -14.44
C LEU A 421 8.54 -17.16 -14.65
N ASP A 422 8.36 -17.89 -13.56
CA ASP A 422 7.96 -19.28 -13.58
C ASP A 422 6.43 -19.40 -13.70
N GLU A 423 5.98 -19.70 -14.91
CA GLU A 423 4.56 -19.90 -15.19
C GLU A 423 3.98 -21.19 -14.59
N THR A 424 4.81 -22.18 -14.24
CA THR A 424 4.32 -23.39 -13.57
C THR A 424 3.84 -23.03 -12.17
N ILE A 425 4.62 -22.20 -11.45
CA ILE A 425 4.22 -21.64 -10.16
C ILE A 425 3.00 -20.73 -10.33
N PHE A 426 2.99 -19.84 -11.33
CA PHE A 426 1.86 -18.94 -11.56
C PHE A 426 0.55 -19.71 -11.80
N ASN A 427 0.58 -20.78 -12.59
CA ASN A 427 -0.61 -21.55 -12.95
C ASN A 427 -1.03 -22.57 -11.88
N ASP A 428 -0.17 -22.94 -10.91
CA ASP A 428 -0.53 -23.82 -9.81
C ASP A 428 -1.45 -23.10 -8.78
N PRO A 429 -2.72 -23.52 -8.60
CA PRO A 429 -3.62 -22.94 -7.61
C PRO A 429 -3.20 -23.19 -6.16
N ASN A 430 -2.29 -24.13 -5.92
CA ASN A 430 -1.79 -24.51 -4.59
C ASN A 430 -0.40 -23.95 -4.28
N ALA A 431 0.18 -23.16 -5.17
CA ALA A 431 1.49 -22.56 -4.96
C ALA A 431 1.56 -21.84 -3.60
N ALA A 432 2.62 -22.14 -2.83
CA ALA A 432 2.87 -21.60 -1.49
C ALA A 432 1.85 -21.93 -0.40
N LYS A 433 0.91 -22.88 -0.59
CA LYS A 433 0.00 -23.31 0.50
C LYS A 433 0.74 -23.83 1.73
N ASP A 434 1.84 -24.56 1.53
CA ASP A 434 2.61 -25.13 2.65
C ASP A 434 3.35 -24.06 3.48
N LEU A 435 3.58 -22.87 2.93
CA LEU A 435 4.13 -21.73 3.69
C LEU A 435 3.07 -21.06 4.57
N GLU A 436 1.79 -21.21 4.23
CA GLU A 436 0.66 -20.73 5.03
C GLU A 436 0.28 -21.72 6.14
N ASP A 437 0.49 -23.02 5.90
CA ASP A 437 0.16 -24.11 6.81
C ASP A 437 1.38 -24.54 7.66
N TYR A 438 1.65 -23.78 8.72
CA TYR A 438 2.79 -23.96 9.63
C TYR A 438 3.00 -25.41 10.15
N HIS A 439 1.94 -26.21 10.26
CA HIS A 439 1.96 -27.55 10.85
C HIS A 439 2.76 -28.60 10.05
N LYS A 440 3.25 -28.28 8.84
CA LYS A 440 4.11 -29.18 8.06
C LYS A 440 5.59 -28.77 8.01
N SER A 441 5.97 -27.63 8.58
CA SER A 441 7.31 -27.04 8.35
C SER A 441 8.30 -27.21 9.52
N ILE A 442 7.99 -28.09 10.48
CA ILE A 442 8.84 -28.41 11.65
C ILE A 442 9.13 -29.93 11.72
N ASP A 443 9.26 -30.57 10.57
CA ASP A 443 9.91 -31.88 10.47
C ASP A 443 11.21 -31.73 9.67
#